data_AF-A0A847QRM9-F1
#
_entry.id   AF-A0A847QRM9-F1
#
_cell.length_a   1.000
_cell.length_b   1.000
_cell.length_c   1.000
_cell.angle_alpha   90.00
_cell.angle_beta   90.00
_cell.angle_gamma   90.00
#
_symmetry.space_group_name_H-M   'P 1'
#
loop_
_entity.id
_entity.type
_entity.pdbx_description
1 polymer ?
#
loop_
_entity_poly.entity_id
_entity_poly.type
_entity_poly.pdbx_seq_one_letter_code
_entity_poly.pdbx_strand_id
1 'polypeptide(L)'
;TQLNRLPPGTSPTDLYLYDGKHTELFDIKEGADCAGNFLKALAEEMDIALRCLGKDSIHKLTKEDLVAMTKDMAQITGVKLAYPIH
;
A
#
# COMPACT_ATOMS: atom_id res chain seq x y z
N THR A 1 -14.40 -14.09 1.20
CA THR A 1 -13.60 -13.16 0.39
C THR A 1 -14.21 -13.10 -0.99
N GLN A 2 -14.07 -11.96 -1.66
CA GLN A 2 -14.53 -11.78 -3.05
C GLN A 2 -14.05 -12.91 -3.98
N LEU A 3 -12.82 -13.39 -3.80
CA LEU A 3 -12.23 -14.47 -4.60
C LEU A 3 -12.97 -15.81 -4.51
N ASN A 4 -13.54 -16.15 -3.35
CA ASN A 4 -14.23 -17.43 -3.17
C ASN A 4 -15.55 -17.52 -3.93
N ARG A 5 -16.02 -16.40 -4.50
CA ARG A 5 -17.23 -16.34 -5.33
C ARG A 5 -16.94 -16.75 -6.77
N LEU A 6 -15.67 -16.78 -7.18
CA LEU A 6 -15.26 -17.16 -8.53
C LEU A 6 -15.15 -18.69 -8.69
N PRO A 7 -15.49 -19.24 -9.87
CA PRO A 7 -15.22 -20.63 -10.18
C PRO A 7 -13.71 -20.94 -10.14
N PRO A 8 -13.30 -22.16 -9.70
CA PRO A 8 -11.89 -22.56 -9.73
C PRO A 8 -11.28 -22.44 -11.13
N GLY A 9 -10.04 -21.95 -11.21
CA GLY A 9 -9.31 -21.79 -12.48
C GLY A 9 -9.66 -20.53 -13.28
N THR A 10 -10.49 -19.63 -12.74
CA THR A 10 -10.74 -18.31 -13.32
C THR A 10 -9.75 -17.26 -12.81
N SER A 11 -9.63 -16.15 -13.54
CA SER A 11 -8.77 -15.05 -13.12
C SER A 11 -9.51 -14.16 -12.12
N PRO A 12 -8.87 -13.67 -11.04
CA PRO A 12 -9.47 -12.66 -10.16
C PRO A 12 -9.93 -11.40 -10.90
N THR A 13 -9.29 -11.08 -12.03
CA THR A 13 -9.63 -9.92 -12.86
C THR A 13 -11.00 -10.05 -13.52
N ASP A 14 -11.50 -11.27 -13.73
CA ASP A 14 -12.82 -11.53 -14.33
C ASP A 14 -13.97 -11.00 -13.47
N LEU A 15 -13.69 -10.71 -12.19
CA LEU A 15 -14.66 -10.19 -11.22
C LEU A 15 -14.84 -8.68 -11.28
N TYR A 16 -13.81 -7.91 -11.68
CA TYR A 16 -13.81 -6.45 -11.52
C TYR A 16 -13.44 -5.66 -12.77
N LEU A 17 -12.96 -6.32 -13.84
CA LEU A 17 -12.78 -5.65 -15.13
C LEU A 17 -14.12 -5.49 -15.85
N TYR A 18 -14.23 -4.42 -16.64
CA TYR A 18 -15.46 -4.09 -17.36
C TYR A 18 -15.93 -5.21 -18.31
N ASP A 19 -15.00 -5.90 -18.96
CA ASP A 19 -15.21 -7.03 -19.86
C ASP A 19 -15.05 -8.40 -19.17
N GLY A 20 -15.00 -8.41 -17.83
CA GLY A 20 -14.89 -9.63 -17.03
C GLY A 20 -16.11 -10.53 -17.16
N LYS A 21 -15.88 -11.84 -17.20
CA LYS A 21 -16.93 -12.85 -17.41
C LYS A 21 -17.84 -13.06 -16.20
N HIS A 22 -17.44 -12.59 -15.02
CA HIS A 22 -18.06 -12.89 -13.73
C HIS A 22 -18.29 -11.63 -12.89
N THR A 23 -18.49 -10.49 -13.54
CA THR A 23 -18.68 -9.19 -12.87
C THR A 23 -19.92 -9.16 -11.98
N GLU A 24 -20.93 -9.97 -12.29
CA GLU A 24 -22.14 -10.14 -11.50
C GLU A 24 -21.90 -10.79 -10.14
N LEU A 25 -20.77 -11.49 -9.96
CA LEU A 25 -20.41 -12.14 -8.70
C LEU A 25 -19.76 -11.18 -7.72
N PHE A 26 -19.41 -9.96 -8.15
CA PHE A 26 -18.77 -8.96 -7.30
C PHE A 26 -19.77 -8.36 -6.31
N ASP A 27 -19.47 -8.49 -5.01
CA ASP A 27 -20.25 -7.85 -3.96
C ASP A 27 -19.68 -6.46 -3.69
N ILE A 28 -20.35 -5.44 -4.26
CA ILE A 28 -19.93 -4.04 -4.18
C ILE A 28 -19.79 -3.59 -2.72
N LYS A 29 -20.70 -4.00 -1.83
CA LYS A 29 -20.68 -3.56 -0.43
C LYS A 29 -19.50 -4.18 0.31
N GLU A 30 -19.32 -5.50 0.24
CA GLU A 30 -18.17 -6.17 0.86
C GLU A 30 -16.86 -5.62 0.28
N GLY A 31 -16.79 -5.38 -1.04
CA GLY A 31 -15.61 -4.82 -1.70
C GLY A 31 -15.27 -3.42 -1.21
N ALA A 32 -16.28 -2.54 -1.09
CA ALA A 32 -16.11 -1.20 -0.56
C ALA A 32 -15.69 -1.21 0.92
N ASP A 33 -16.30 -2.07 1.75
CA ASP A 33 -15.95 -2.23 3.16
C ASP A 33 -14.49 -2.72 3.32
N CYS A 34 -14.07 -3.71 2.52
CA CYS A 34 -12.69 -4.20 2.50
C CYS A 34 -11.70 -3.10 2.06
N ALA A 35 -11.98 -2.37 0.99
CA ALA A 35 -11.12 -1.28 0.52
C ALA A 35 -11.02 -0.17 1.57
N GLY A 36 -12.13 0.20 2.20
CA GLY A 36 -12.15 1.18 3.29
C GLY A 36 -11.32 0.73 4.49
N ASN A 37 -11.42 -0.53 4.89
CA ASN A 37 -10.61 -1.08 5.98
C ASN A 37 -9.13 -1.15 5.63
N PHE A 38 -8.78 -1.48 4.38
CA PHE A 38 -7.40 -1.44 3.91
C PHE A 38 -6.80 -0.04 4.01
N LEU A 39 -7.51 1.00 3.56
CA LEU A 39 -7.04 2.38 3.66
C LEU A 39 -6.89 2.86 5.11
N LYS A 40 -7.80 2.44 6.01
CA LYS A 40 -7.69 2.73 7.45
C LYS A 40 -6.46 2.05 8.07
N ALA A 41 -6.23 0.78 7.75
CA ALA A 41 -5.06 0.05 8.23
C ALA A 41 -3.76 0.72 7.78
N LEU A 42 -3.66 1.15 6.51
CA LEU A 42 -2.50 1.91 6.04
C LEU A 42 -2.30 3.23 6.81
N ALA A 43 -3.39 3.93 7.16
CA ALA A 43 -3.30 5.14 7.99
C ALA A 43 -2.77 4.85 9.40
N GLU A 44 -3.21 3.74 10.02
CA GLU A 44 -2.71 3.29 11.32
C GLU A 44 -1.23 2.89 11.26
N GLU A 45 -0.80 2.19 10.21
CA GLU A 45 0.61 1.84 10.01
C GLU A 45 1.49 3.09 9.84
N MET A 46 1.02 4.10 9.11
CA MET A 46 1.71 5.38 8.97
C MET A 46 1.82 6.12 10.32
N ASP A 47 0.77 6.08 11.15
CA ASP A 47 0.82 6.65 12.51
C ASP A 47 1.86 5.93 13.39
N ILE A 48 1.88 4.60 13.37
CA ILE A 48 2.88 3.80 14.10
C ILE A 48 4.30 4.17 13.66
N ALA A 49 4.54 4.25 12.35
CA ALA A 49 5.85 4.62 11.80
C ALA A 49 6.29 6.02 12.25
N LEU A 50 5.39 7.01 12.23
CA LEU A 50 5.67 8.37 12.70
C LEU A 50 6.01 8.39 14.20
N ARG A 51 5.27 7.64 15.01
CA ARG A 51 5.52 7.55 16.46
C ARG A 51 6.87 6.91 16.77
N CYS A 52 7.28 5.89 16.02
CA CYS A 52 8.64 5.31 16.10
C CYS A 52 9.73 6.34 15.77
N LEU A 53 9.44 7.32 14.91
CA LEU A 53 10.32 8.43 14.57
C LEU A 53 10.20 9.63 15.54
N GLY A 54 9.43 9.50 16.62
CA GLY A 54 9.20 10.57 17.59
C GLY A 54 8.33 11.73 17.06
N LYS A 55 7.49 11.47 16.05
CA LYS A 55 6.64 12.47 15.39
C LYS A 55 5.17 12.21 15.66
N ASP A 56 4.41 13.29 15.77
CA ASP A 56 2.96 13.33 16.00
C ASP A 56 2.16 13.74 14.76
N SER A 57 2.84 14.02 13.64
CA SER A 57 2.23 14.47 12.39
C SER A 57 3.09 14.11 11.19
N ILE A 58 2.45 13.63 10.13
CA ILE A 58 3.08 13.33 8.84
C ILE A 58 3.77 14.57 8.24
N HIS A 59 3.26 15.77 8.55
CA HIS A 59 3.84 17.03 8.06
C HIS A 59 5.17 17.39 8.73
N LYS A 60 5.54 16.69 9.81
CA LYS A 60 6.85 16.84 10.46
C LYS A 60 7.89 15.87 9.92
N LEU A 61 7.53 14.97 9.01
CA LEU A 61 8.46 14.04 8.37
C LEU A 61 9.40 14.80 7.44
N THR A 62 10.71 14.56 7.56
CA THR A 62 11.73 15.21 6.72
C THR A 62 12.66 14.18 6.06
N LYS A 63 13.55 14.65 5.18
CA LYS A 63 14.50 13.76 4.47
C LYS A 63 15.45 13.06 5.42
N GLU A 64 15.73 13.66 6.58
CA GLU A 64 16.62 13.14 7.61
C GLU A 64 16.06 11.87 8.29
N ASP A 65 14.74 11.66 8.23
CA ASP A 65 14.07 10.48 8.76
C ASP A 65 14.05 9.29 7.80
N LEU A 66 14.37 9.55 6.53
CA LEU A 66 14.33 8.56 5.47
C LEU A 66 15.74 8.05 5.16
N VAL A 67 15.79 6.88 4.56
CA VAL A 67 17.02 6.32 4.00
C VAL A 67 16.74 5.74 2.61
N ALA A 68 17.72 5.88 1.72
CA ALA A 68 17.69 5.28 0.39
C ALA A 68 18.36 3.91 0.42
N MET A 69 17.76 2.95 -0.30
CA MET A 69 18.26 1.58 -0.40
C MET A 69 19.29 1.40 -1.53
N THR A 70 19.48 2.40 -2.39
CA THR A 70 20.47 2.36 -3.48
C THR A 70 21.16 3.71 -3.62
N LYS A 71 22.39 3.70 -4.19
CA LYS A 71 23.17 4.92 -4.44
C LYS A 71 22.45 5.87 -5.38
N ASP A 72 21.86 5.35 -6.45
CA ASP A 72 21.15 6.16 -7.45
C ASP A 72 19.95 6.88 -6.81
N MET A 73 19.17 6.18 -5.98
CA MET A 73 18.05 6.80 -5.27
C MET A 73 18.51 7.82 -4.24
N ALA A 74 19.63 7.59 -3.57
CA ALA A 74 20.22 8.59 -2.67
C ALA A 74 20.59 9.88 -3.43
N GLN A 75 21.21 9.74 -4.61
CA GLN A 75 21.58 10.87 -5.47
C GLN A 75 20.35 11.60 -6.02
N ILE A 76 19.34 10.88 -6.51
CA ILE A 76 18.13 11.46 -7.09
C ILE A 76 17.29 12.20 -6.03
N THR A 77 17.11 11.59 -4.86
CA THR A 77 16.20 12.12 -3.83
C THR A 77 16.89 13.08 -2.84
N GLY A 78 18.22 13.00 -2.73
CA GLY A 78 19.01 13.70 -1.72
C GLY A 78 18.83 13.13 -0.30
N VAL A 79 18.29 11.92 -0.17
CA VAL A 79 18.16 11.20 1.10
C VAL A 79 19.43 10.39 1.38
N LYS A 80 19.78 10.24 2.66
CA LYS A 80 20.92 9.45 3.15
C LYS A 80 20.88 8.00 2.64
N LEU A 81 22.02 7.45 2.22
CA LEU A 81 22.14 6.02 1.92
C LEU A 81 22.05 5.18 3.20
N ALA A 82 21.30 4.07 3.17
CA ALA A 82 21.06 3.23 4.34
C ALA A 82 22.31 2.48 4.85
N TYR A 83 23.36 2.36 4.03
CA TYR A 83 24.58 1.60 4.30
C TYR A 83 25.83 2.38 3.84
N PRO A 84 27.03 2.11 4.41
CA PRO A 84 28.26 2.77 4.01
C PRO A 84 28.70 2.37 2.60
N ILE A 85 29.36 3.28 1.89
CA ILE A 85 30.03 2.97 0.63
C ILE A 85 31.44 2.49 0.94
N HIS A 86 31.70 1.21 0.67
CA HIS A 86 33.04 0.64 0.62
C HIS A 86 33.67 0.88 -0.75
#